data_AF-A0A852JYZ0-F1
#
_entry.id   AF-A0A852JYZ0-F1
#
_cell.length_a   1.000
_cell.length_b   1.000
_cell.length_c   1.000
_cell.angle_alpha   90.00
_cell.angle_beta   90.00
_cell.angle_gamma   90.00
#
_symmetry.space_group_name_H-M   'P 1'
#
loop_
_entity.id
_entity.type
_entity.pdbx_description
1 polymer ?
#
loop_
_entity_poly.entity_id
_entity_poly.type
_entity_poly.pdbx_seq_one_letter_code
_entity_poly.pdbx_strand_id
1 'polypeptide(L)'
;HTVRRQSIKRGEPRQMPSLPHTAESTVREEHFSSRRKQLEDYLTNILKMPMYRNYHGTMEFVGVSQLSFIHDLGPKGIEGFIMKRSGGHRIPGLNCCGQGRMCYRWSKRWLVVKDSFLMYMKPDSGAISFVLLVDKEFNIKIGQKETETKYGLQIDNLSR
;
A
#
# COMPACT_ATOMS: atom_id res chain seq x y z
N HIS A 1 -6.08 -28.88 -6.27
CA HIS A 1 -5.04 -28.62 -5.25
C HIS A 1 -5.70 -28.31 -3.91
N THR A 2 -5.71 -29.27 -2.99
CA THR A 2 -6.31 -29.10 -1.66
C THR A 2 -5.24 -28.55 -0.72
N VAL A 3 -5.36 -27.28 -0.32
CA VAL A 3 -4.40 -26.65 0.61
C VAL A 3 -4.52 -27.33 1.98
N ARG A 4 -3.46 -28.06 2.37
CA ARG A 4 -3.36 -28.75 3.65
C ARG A 4 -3.35 -27.71 4.77
N ARG A 5 -4.39 -27.69 5.61
CA ARG A 5 -4.44 -26.84 6.82
C ARG A 5 -3.25 -27.20 7.71
N GLN A 6 -2.30 -26.27 7.85
CA GLN A 6 -1.24 -26.40 8.84
C GLN A 6 -1.85 -26.24 10.24
N SER A 7 -1.62 -27.21 11.12
CA SER A 7 -2.00 -27.10 12.52
C SER A 7 -1.10 -26.08 13.21
N ILE A 8 -1.71 -25.05 13.80
CA ILE A 8 -1.02 -24.01 14.57
C ILE A 8 -0.36 -24.66 15.80
N LYS A 9 0.92 -24.33 16.05
CA LYS A 9 1.72 -24.91 17.13
C LYS A 9 1.12 -24.60 18.50
N ARG A 10 1.11 -25.58 19.42
CA ARG A 10 0.68 -25.42 20.82
C ARG A 10 1.59 -24.38 21.51
N GLY A 11 1.09 -23.16 21.71
CA GLY A 11 1.81 -22.09 22.41
C GLY A 11 1.44 -20.69 21.93
N GLU A 12 0.86 -20.55 20.74
CA GLU A 12 0.37 -19.25 20.27
C GLU A 12 -0.93 -18.85 20.97
N PRO A 13 -1.10 -17.56 21.34
CA PRO A 13 -2.37 -17.06 21.86
C PRO A 13 -3.49 -17.41 20.88
N ARG A 14 -4.52 -18.09 21.39
CA ARG A 14 -5.59 -18.69 20.56
C ARG A 14 -6.82 -17.80 20.42
N GLN A 15 -6.96 -16.80 21.29
CA GLN A 15 -8.17 -15.99 21.38
C GLN A 15 -7.95 -14.65 20.70
N MET A 16 -8.84 -14.33 19.76
CA MET A 16 -8.85 -13.02 19.10
C MET A 16 -9.15 -11.93 20.13
N PRO A 17 -8.34 -10.86 20.21
CA PRO A 17 -8.63 -9.72 21.07
C PRO A 17 -10.00 -9.15 20.72
N SER A 18 -10.75 -8.67 21.72
CA SER A 18 -12.01 -7.97 21.48
C SER A 18 -11.74 -6.53 21.06
N LEU A 19 -12.38 -6.09 19.98
CA LEU A 19 -12.37 -4.69 19.60
C LEU A 19 -13.07 -3.87 20.71
N PRO A 20 -12.47 -2.79 21.23
CA PRO A 20 -13.13 -1.96 22.23
C PRO A 20 -14.43 -1.37 21.65
N HIS A 21 -15.55 -1.74 22.25
CA HIS A 21 -16.86 -1.21 21.88
C HIS A 21 -17.00 0.19 22.51
N THR A 22 -16.95 1.24 21.70
CA THR A 22 -17.33 2.59 22.15
C THR A 22 -18.48 3.05 21.28
N ALA A 23 -19.65 3.30 21.87
CA ALA A 23 -20.77 3.93 21.17
C ALA A 23 -20.30 5.30 20.63
N GLU A 24 -20.33 5.48 19.31
CA GLU A 24 -19.75 6.64 18.65
C GLU A 24 -20.46 7.97 19.01
N SER A 25 -21.64 7.90 19.63
CA SER A 25 -22.50 9.05 19.92
C SER A 25 -22.17 9.83 21.20
N THR A 26 -21.17 9.45 22.01
CA THR A 26 -20.98 10.08 23.33
C THR A 26 -19.52 10.13 23.80
N VAL A 27 -18.56 10.33 22.90
CA VAL A 27 -17.15 10.49 23.28
C VAL A 27 -16.83 11.97 23.45
N ARG A 28 -16.81 12.45 24.70
CA ARG A 28 -16.22 13.76 25.04
C ARG A 28 -14.71 13.74 24.76
N GLU A 29 -14.13 14.90 24.41
CA GLU A 29 -12.71 14.99 24.02
C GLU A 29 -11.74 14.39 25.06
N GLU A 30 -12.11 14.48 26.35
CA GLU A 30 -11.40 13.90 27.49
C GLU A 30 -11.17 12.37 27.39
N HIS A 31 -11.98 11.64 26.63
CA HIS A 31 -11.86 10.19 26.47
C HIS A 31 -11.02 9.75 25.25
N PHE A 32 -10.57 10.67 24.39
CA PHE A 32 -9.79 10.31 23.19
C PHE A 32 -8.45 9.65 23.53
N SER A 33 -7.75 10.13 24.57
CA SER A 33 -6.47 9.53 24.98
C SER A 33 -6.62 8.08 25.44
N SER A 34 -7.67 7.80 26.22
CA SER A 34 -7.96 6.43 26.68
C SER A 34 -8.33 5.51 25.52
N ARG A 35 -9.19 5.98 24.61
CA ARG A 35 -9.58 5.23 23.41
C ARG A 35 -8.39 4.95 22.48
N ARG A 36 -7.51 5.94 22.27
CA ARG A 36 -6.28 5.78 21.48
C ARG A 36 -5.42 4.66 22.06
N LYS A 37 -5.20 4.67 23.38
CA LYS A 37 -4.43 3.62 24.06
C LYS A 37 -5.10 2.24 23.93
N GLN A 38 -6.41 2.15 24.08
CA GLN A 38 -7.14 0.89 23.90
C GLN A 38 -6.99 0.32 22.48
N LEU A 39 -7.08 1.19 21.46
CA LEU A 39 -6.88 0.79 20.06
C LEU A 39 -5.42 0.39 19.79
N GLU A 40 -4.47 1.11 20.37
CA GLU A 40 -3.04 0.78 20.29
C GLU A 40 -2.75 -0.59 20.93
N ASP A 41 -3.27 -0.84 22.12
CA ASP A 41 -3.14 -2.12 22.82
C ASP A 41 -3.80 -3.26 22.02
N TYR A 42 -4.98 -3.03 21.45
CA TYR A 42 -5.68 -3.98 20.59
C TYR A 42 -4.85 -4.35 19.35
N LEU A 43 -4.38 -3.35 18.59
CA LEU A 43 -3.57 -3.57 17.40
C LEU A 43 -2.24 -4.26 17.75
N THR A 44 -1.59 -3.85 18.84
CA THR A 44 -0.36 -4.48 19.33
C THR A 44 -0.58 -5.95 19.65
N ASN A 45 -1.69 -6.30 20.29
CA ASN A 45 -2.02 -7.69 20.61
C ASN A 45 -2.32 -8.52 19.36
N ILE A 46 -2.99 -7.96 18.35
CA ILE A 46 -3.19 -8.61 17.04
C ILE A 46 -1.84 -8.91 16.38
N LEU A 47 -0.94 -7.93 16.36
CA LEU A 47 0.35 -8.06 15.68
C LEU A 47 1.31 -9.03 16.39
N LYS A 48 1.08 -9.35 17.67
CA LYS A 48 1.80 -10.43 18.38
C LYS A 48 1.43 -11.83 17.89
N MET A 49 0.28 -11.99 17.24
CA MET A 49 -0.22 -13.29 16.74
C MET A 49 0.25 -13.51 15.29
N PRO A 50 1.11 -14.51 14.99
CA PRO A 50 1.67 -14.70 13.65
C PRO A 50 0.61 -14.88 12.55
N MET A 51 -0.50 -15.55 12.87
CA MET A 51 -1.63 -15.74 11.97
C MET A 51 -2.20 -14.41 11.46
N TYR A 52 -2.41 -13.44 12.35
CA TYR A 52 -2.99 -12.14 11.99
C TYR A 52 -1.92 -11.15 11.51
N ARG A 53 -0.71 -11.22 12.05
CA ARG A 53 0.43 -10.40 11.62
C ARG A 53 0.77 -10.61 10.15
N ASN A 54 0.80 -11.86 9.70
CA ASN A 54 1.15 -12.22 8.33
C ASN A 54 -0.07 -12.31 7.40
N TYR A 55 -1.27 -12.01 7.90
CA TYR A 55 -2.47 -11.97 7.08
C TYR A 55 -2.42 -10.78 6.13
N HIS A 56 -2.67 -11.02 4.83
CA HIS A 56 -2.56 -9.98 3.80
C HIS A 56 -3.44 -8.76 4.10
N GLY A 57 -4.64 -8.96 4.67
CA GLY A 57 -5.54 -7.86 5.01
C GLY A 57 -5.02 -6.99 6.16
N THR A 58 -4.31 -7.57 7.13
CA THR A 58 -3.69 -6.81 8.22
C THR A 58 -2.50 -6.01 7.71
N MET A 59 -1.67 -6.61 6.84
CA MET A 59 -0.55 -5.89 6.21
C MET A 59 -1.05 -4.73 5.33
N GLU A 60 -2.13 -4.94 4.58
CA GLU A 60 -2.80 -3.89 3.79
C GLU A 60 -3.35 -2.77 4.70
N PHE A 61 -4.04 -3.13 5.78
CA PHE A 61 -4.61 -2.18 6.73
C PHE A 61 -3.55 -1.30 7.41
N VAL A 62 -2.45 -1.91 7.88
CA VAL A 62 -1.32 -1.17 8.49
C VAL A 62 -0.49 -0.45 7.42
N GLY A 63 -0.68 -0.80 6.14
CA GLY A 63 0.05 -0.23 5.02
C GLY A 63 1.52 -0.61 5.05
N VAL A 64 1.86 -1.88 5.30
CA VAL A 64 3.25 -2.36 5.39
C VAL A 64 3.58 -3.45 4.37
N SER A 65 4.83 -3.50 3.96
CA SER A 65 5.42 -4.52 3.10
C SER A 65 6.78 -4.98 3.64
N GLN A 66 7.39 -5.96 2.98
CA GLN A 66 8.73 -6.45 3.33
C GLN A 66 9.80 -5.34 3.32
N LEU A 67 9.58 -4.28 2.52
CA LEU A 67 10.51 -3.16 2.35
C LEU A 67 10.26 -2.02 3.35
N SER A 68 9.13 -2.05 4.08
CA SER A 68 8.82 -1.05 5.10
C SER A 68 9.89 -0.97 6.19
N PHE A 69 10.52 -2.09 6.50
CA PHE A 69 11.43 -2.25 7.64
C PHE A 69 12.92 -2.16 7.27
N ILE A 70 13.24 -1.90 6.00
CA ILE A 70 14.63 -1.69 5.58
C ILE A 70 14.97 -0.22 5.81
N HIS A 71 15.74 0.04 6.88
CA HIS A 71 16.11 1.38 7.31
C HIS A 71 17.12 2.04 6.35
N ASP A 72 17.97 1.25 5.69
CA ASP A 72 18.98 1.75 4.75
C ASP A 72 18.38 2.37 3.47
N LEU A 73 17.08 2.11 3.21
CA LEU A 73 16.33 2.70 2.08
C LEU A 73 15.69 4.05 2.42
N GLY A 74 15.99 4.61 3.60
CA GLY A 74 15.45 5.88 4.06
C GLY A 74 14.08 5.76 4.74
N PRO A 75 13.58 6.89 5.29
CA PRO A 75 12.33 6.92 6.02
C PRO A 75 11.18 6.48 5.11
N LYS A 76 10.29 5.67 5.67
CA LYS A 76 9.08 5.23 4.98
C LYS A 76 8.09 6.38 4.92
N GLY A 77 7.66 6.73 3.71
CA GLY A 77 6.51 7.58 3.47
C GLY A 77 5.23 6.74 3.43
N ILE A 78 4.60 6.72 2.27
CA ILE A 78 3.28 6.11 2.07
C ILE A 78 3.44 4.75 1.39
N GLU A 79 2.63 3.78 1.82
CA GLU A 79 2.54 2.46 1.20
C GLU A 79 1.08 2.06 1.04
N GLY A 80 0.77 1.40 -0.07
CA GLY A 80 -0.59 0.93 -0.30
C GLY A 80 -0.87 0.53 -1.73
N PHE A 81 -2.09 0.05 -1.96
CA PHE A 81 -2.52 -0.33 -3.29
C PHE A 81 -2.93 0.88 -4.13
N ILE A 82 -2.39 0.94 -5.35
CA ILE A 82 -2.78 1.90 -6.38
C ILE A 82 -3.14 1.19 -7.67
N MET A 83 -3.86 1.89 -8.54
CA MET A 83 -4.12 1.46 -9.90
C MET A 83 -3.12 2.15 -10.83
N LYS A 84 -2.31 1.35 -11.54
CA LYS A 84 -1.33 1.86 -12.50
C LYS A 84 -1.80 1.62 -13.93
N ARG A 85 -1.80 2.67 -14.76
CA ARG A 85 -2.00 2.59 -16.22
C ARG A 85 -0.79 1.95 -16.92
N SER A 86 -1.03 1.11 -17.94
CA SER A 86 0.03 0.56 -18.81
C SER A 86 0.68 1.66 -19.68
N GLY A 87 1.87 1.40 -20.22
CA GLY A 87 2.50 2.29 -21.21
C GLY A 87 3.19 3.54 -20.65
N GLY A 88 3.74 3.48 -19.45
CA GLY A 88 4.60 4.56 -18.92
C GLY A 88 6.02 4.54 -19.53
N HIS A 89 7.02 4.74 -18.68
CA HIS A 89 8.49 4.80 -18.90
C HIS A 89 9.17 3.81 -19.89
N ARG A 90 8.49 2.87 -20.53
CA ARG A 90 9.13 1.92 -21.49
C ARG A 90 8.39 1.74 -22.81
N ILE A 91 7.31 2.49 -23.06
CA ILE A 91 6.57 2.35 -24.32
C ILE A 91 6.40 3.74 -24.96
N PRO A 92 7.45 4.28 -25.60
CA PRO A 92 7.25 5.31 -26.59
C PRO A 92 6.54 4.66 -27.78
N GLY A 93 5.27 5.00 -28.01
CA GLY A 93 4.68 4.83 -29.33
C GLY A 93 3.87 3.57 -29.62
N LEU A 94 3.31 2.85 -28.63
CA LEU A 94 2.16 1.99 -28.95
C LEU A 94 0.85 2.80 -28.94
N ASN A 95 0.75 3.72 -29.90
CA ASN A 95 -0.52 4.24 -30.41
C ASN A 95 -1.22 3.12 -31.20
N CYS A 96 -1.42 1.94 -30.60
CA CYS A 96 -2.36 1.00 -31.19
C CYS A 96 -3.75 1.64 -31.10
N CYS A 97 -4.28 2.00 -32.28
CA CYS A 97 -5.56 2.68 -32.51
C CYS A 97 -5.55 4.16 -32.07
N GLY A 98 -5.29 5.06 -33.04
CA GLY A 98 -5.17 6.51 -32.86
C GLY A 98 -6.21 7.13 -31.93
N GLN A 99 -5.78 8.10 -31.12
CA GLN A 99 -6.61 8.97 -30.25
C GLN A 99 -7.70 8.28 -29.42
N GLY A 100 -7.59 6.97 -29.19
CA GLY A 100 -8.64 6.14 -28.61
C GLY A 100 -8.21 5.52 -27.30
N ARG A 101 -9.09 5.61 -26.30
CA ARG A 101 -9.02 5.06 -24.94
C ARG A 101 -8.87 3.52 -24.85
N MET A 102 -8.38 2.84 -25.88
CA MET A 102 -8.65 1.42 -26.15
C MET A 102 -7.51 0.44 -25.78
N CYS A 103 -6.27 0.91 -25.56
CA CYS A 103 -5.13 0.01 -25.29
C CYS A 103 -4.47 0.19 -23.92
N TYR A 104 -5.01 1.06 -23.07
CA TYR A 104 -4.51 1.22 -21.69
C TYR A 104 -5.16 0.20 -20.76
N ARG A 105 -4.34 -0.66 -20.16
CA ARG A 105 -4.77 -1.59 -19.12
C ARG A 105 -4.35 -1.08 -17.75
N TRP A 106 -5.33 -0.93 -16.88
CA TRP A 106 -5.10 -0.63 -15.47
C TRP A 106 -4.79 -1.91 -14.71
N SER A 107 -3.86 -1.83 -13.76
CA SER A 107 -3.47 -2.98 -12.96
C SER A 107 -3.13 -2.57 -11.54
N LYS A 108 -3.59 -3.37 -10.57
CA LYS A 108 -3.33 -3.15 -9.14
C LYS A 108 -1.83 -3.34 -8.84
N ARG A 109 -1.23 -2.39 -8.14
CA ARG A 109 0.18 -2.41 -7.73
C ARG A 109 0.27 -1.98 -6.27
N TRP A 110 1.24 -2.52 -5.55
CA TRP A 110 1.61 -1.98 -4.24
C TRP A 110 2.65 -0.89 -4.45
N LEU A 111 2.30 0.36 -4.17
CA LEU A 111 3.21 1.49 -4.23
C LEU A 111 3.95 1.63 -2.90
N VAL A 112 5.24 1.90 -2.98
CA VAL A 112 6.05 2.32 -1.84
C VAL A 112 6.71 3.64 -2.18
N VAL A 113 6.47 4.64 -1.35
CA VAL A 113 7.10 5.95 -1.43
C VAL A 113 8.11 6.07 -0.31
N LYS A 114 9.36 6.31 -0.70
CA LYS A 114 10.49 6.65 0.17
C LYS A 114 10.93 8.08 -0.15
N ASP A 115 11.85 8.59 0.66
CA ASP A 115 12.34 9.97 0.54
C ASP A 115 13.05 10.21 -0.81
N SER A 116 13.87 9.25 -1.26
CA SER A 116 14.69 9.39 -2.47
C SER A 116 14.13 8.66 -3.70
N PHE A 117 13.09 7.83 -3.55
CA PHE A 117 12.53 7.06 -4.66
C PHE A 117 11.10 6.58 -4.39
N LEU A 118 10.42 6.21 -5.45
CA LEU A 118 9.17 5.47 -5.40
C LEU A 118 9.30 4.16 -6.17
N MET A 119 8.56 3.13 -5.76
CA MET A 119 8.61 1.84 -6.42
C MET A 119 7.25 1.15 -6.41
N TYR A 120 7.06 0.25 -7.38
CA TYR A 120 5.88 -0.60 -7.44
C TYR A 120 6.28 -2.07 -7.32
N MET A 121 5.55 -2.81 -6.49
CA MET A 121 5.65 -4.26 -6.37
C MET A 121 4.43 -4.95 -6.95
N LYS A 122 4.63 -6.20 -7.40
CA LYS A 122 3.52 -7.07 -7.76
C LYS A 122 2.81 -7.56 -6.49
N PRO A 123 1.47 -7.47 -6.41
CA PRO A 123 0.71 -7.86 -5.23
C PRO A 123 0.78 -9.36 -4.90
N ASP A 124 0.96 -10.19 -5.93
CA ASP A 124 0.92 -11.65 -5.84
C ASP A 124 2.23 -12.26 -5.32
N SER A 125 3.35 -11.71 -5.78
CA SER A 125 4.71 -12.25 -5.57
C SER A 125 5.57 -11.38 -4.67
N GLY A 126 5.16 -10.13 -4.39
CA GLY A 126 6.00 -9.15 -3.70
C GLY A 126 7.21 -8.69 -4.52
N ALA A 127 7.36 -9.17 -5.76
CA ALA A 127 8.49 -8.82 -6.60
C ALA A 127 8.45 -7.34 -7.00
N ILE A 128 9.60 -6.66 -6.87
CA ILE A 128 9.78 -5.28 -7.32
C ILE A 128 9.64 -5.25 -8.84
N SER A 129 8.64 -4.51 -9.33
CA SER A 129 8.38 -4.36 -10.76
C SER A 129 9.12 -3.17 -11.36
N PHE A 130 9.26 -2.08 -10.60
CA PHE A 130 9.84 -0.83 -11.07
C PHE A 130 10.25 0.05 -9.89
N VAL A 131 11.33 0.81 -10.07
CA VAL A 131 11.83 1.82 -9.13
C VAL A 131 12.07 3.11 -9.93
N LEU A 132 11.61 4.24 -9.41
CA LEU A 132 11.79 5.58 -9.96
C LEU A 132 12.50 6.43 -8.91
N LEU A 133 13.69 6.91 -9.23
CA LEU A 133 14.44 7.82 -8.37
C LEU A 133 13.88 9.24 -8.49
N VAL A 134 13.84 9.94 -7.36
CA VAL A 134 13.55 11.37 -7.33
C VAL A 134 14.78 12.12 -7.84
N ASP A 135 14.58 12.99 -8.82
CA ASP A 135 15.64 13.81 -9.41
C ASP A 135 15.23 15.29 -9.44
N LYS A 136 16.09 16.14 -10.02
CA LYS A 136 15.89 17.58 -10.08
C LYS A 136 14.66 18.03 -10.91
N GLU A 137 14.13 17.19 -11.80
CA GLU A 137 12.93 17.49 -12.60
C GLU A 137 11.75 16.60 -12.20
N PHE A 138 11.77 16.06 -10.98
CA PHE A 138 10.64 15.33 -10.44
C PHE A 138 9.41 16.25 -10.36
N ASN A 139 8.36 15.90 -11.12
CA ASN A 139 7.14 16.68 -11.24
C ASN A 139 5.92 15.80 -11.01
N ILE A 140 4.91 16.34 -10.34
CA ILE A 140 3.63 15.68 -10.10
C ILE A 140 2.52 16.50 -10.75
N LYS A 141 1.77 15.86 -11.65
CA LYS A 141 0.57 16.40 -12.28
C LYS A 141 -0.66 15.67 -11.75
N ILE A 142 -1.70 16.42 -11.39
CA ILE A 142 -2.90 15.90 -10.74
C ILE A 142 -4.15 16.34 -11.50
N GLY A 143 -5.09 15.42 -11.63
CA GLY A 143 -6.44 15.71 -12.10
C GLY A 143 -6.67 15.42 -13.58
N GLN A 144 -7.92 15.57 -13.99
CA GLN A 144 -8.41 15.10 -15.29
C GLN A 144 -7.74 15.79 -16.48
N LYS A 145 -7.44 17.09 -16.37
CA LYS A 145 -6.84 17.87 -17.45
C LYS A 145 -5.46 17.33 -17.84
N GLU A 146 -4.67 16.95 -16.85
CA GLU A 146 -3.29 16.48 -17.05
C GLU A 146 -3.22 14.98 -17.32
N THR A 147 -4.07 14.19 -16.66
CA THR A 147 -3.92 12.72 -16.60
C THR A 147 -4.98 11.93 -17.34
N GLU A 148 -5.94 12.62 -17.97
CA GLU A 148 -7.13 12.04 -18.61
C GLU A 148 -8.00 11.19 -17.67
N THR A 149 -7.74 11.24 -16.36
CA THR A 149 -8.40 10.44 -15.31
C THR A 149 -8.91 11.37 -14.22
N LYS A 150 -10.16 11.19 -13.77
CA LYS A 150 -10.85 12.10 -12.84
C LYS A 150 -10.01 12.46 -11.59
N TYR A 151 -9.37 11.46 -11.00
CA TYR A 151 -8.48 11.60 -9.83
C TYR A 151 -7.09 11.03 -10.14
N GLY A 152 -6.63 11.15 -11.39
CA GLY A 152 -5.33 10.62 -11.80
C GLY A 152 -4.18 11.44 -11.26
N LEU A 153 -3.06 10.76 -11.09
CA LEU A 153 -1.77 11.33 -10.73
C LEU A 153 -0.74 10.82 -11.73
N GLN A 154 0.02 11.75 -12.32
CA GLN A 154 1.14 11.48 -13.22
C GLN A 154 2.41 12.00 -12.56
N ILE A 155 3.45 11.17 -12.60
CA ILE A 155 4.78 11.50 -12.07
C ILE A 155 5.74 11.45 -13.24
N ASP A 156 6.42 12.57 -13.44
CA ASP A 156 7.44 12.75 -14.47
C ASP A 156 8.81 12.95 -13.79
N ASN A 157 9.87 12.43 -14.39
CA ASN A 157 11.26 12.66 -13.96
C ASN A 157 12.20 12.63 -15.19
N LEU A 158 13.50 12.83 -15.00
CA LEU A 158 14.51 12.80 -16.08
C LEU A 158 14.81 11.41 -16.61
N SER A 159 14.42 10.37 -15.87
CA SER A 159 14.67 9.00 -16.30
C SER A 159 13.77 8.70 -17.50
N ARG A 160 14.39 8.57 -18.69
CA ARG A 160 13.74 8.12 -19.93
C ARG A 160 13.36 6.65 -19.90
#